data_AF-A0AAW2UYM5-F1
#
_entry.id   AF-A0AAW2UYM5-F1
#
_cell.length_a   1.000
_cell.length_b   1.000
_cell.length_c   1.000
_cell.angle_alpha   90.00
_cell.angle_beta   90.00
_cell.angle_gamma   90.00
#
_symmetry.space_group_name_H-M   'P 1'
#
loop_
_entity.id
_entity.type
_entity.pdbx_description
1 polymer ?
#
loop_
_entity_poly.entity_id
_entity_poly.type
_entity_poly.pdbx_seq_one_letter_code
_entity_poly.pdbx_strand_id
1 'polypeptide(L)'
;MAVLRRVLGKLGFPCAFIDLIMLCVTSASYSFVLSGSQFGSITPQRGLRQGDPLSPYLFLLCTESLSSLFRVAAERGTVPGVAVCRGAPRIFHLLFADDTMVFCPANLSTVQSVRDVLHTYKCASGQEINLHKSSAAFSRNTPLEVQQSLAAILGIRLENKHEVYLGLPAMAFRSKRALFAALKDRIWRRVQGWNEKSLSQAGKAVLIQAVVQAIPSYAMSCFRLPKTLLQEFQSLAANFFWHDGDRRRIHWLAWDHTCKSKLDGGLGFRNLEAFNLALLAKQLWHLLSRPGSLVSRVFKAKYFPHSHLFEAQLGARPSYTWRSIMAAMSLFVRGVDGALAQVIRWIFGVIHGFPVPLPFG
;
A
#
# COMPACT_ATOMS: atom_id res chain seq x y z
N MET A 1 4.88 0.23 -27.86
CA MET A 1 4.78 1.65 -28.27
C MET A 1 3.47 1.99 -28.97
N ALA A 2 3.05 1.26 -30.00
CA ALA A 2 1.77 1.52 -30.68
C ALA A 2 0.54 1.51 -29.75
N VAL A 3 0.51 0.60 -28.77
CA VAL A 3 -0.59 0.48 -27.79
C VAL A 3 -0.70 1.75 -26.94
N LEU A 4 0.42 2.27 -26.43
CA LEU A 4 0.43 3.50 -25.63
C LEU A 4 -0.18 4.67 -26.40
N ARG A 5 0.25 4.88 -27.65
CA ARG A 5 -0.32 5.93 -28.52
C ARG A 5 -1.84 5.79 -28.66
N ARG A 6 -2.31 4.56 -28.90
CA ARG A 6 -3.74 4.27 -29.07
C ARG A 6 -4.54 4.48 -27.78
N VAL A 7 -3.97 4.10 -26.64
CA VAL A 7 -4.57 4.31 -25.31
C VAL A 7 -4.69 5.81 -25.02
N LEU A 8 -3.62 6.58 -25.22
CA LEU A 8 -3.66 8.04 -25.02
C LEU A 8 -4.69 8.71 -25.94
N GLY A 9 -4.76 8.31 -27.21
CA GLY A 9 -5.79 8.81 -28.13
C GLY A 9 -7.21 8.47 -27.67
N LYS A 10 -7.43 7.25 -27.14
CA LYS A 10 -8.74 6.85 -26.60
C LYS A 10 -9.11 7.54 -25.30
N LEU A 11 -8.14 7.95 -24.50
CA LEU A 11 -8.35 8.76 -23.30
C LEU A 11 -8.60 10.25 -23.62
N GLY A 12 -8.54 10.64 -24.89
CA GLY A 12 -8.88 11.99 -25.34
C GLY A 12 -7.74 13.01 -25.25
N PHE A 13 -6.49 12.55 -25.12
CA PHE A 13 -5.35 13.46 -25.12
C PHE A 13 -5.17 14.12 -26.51
N PRO A 14 -4.81 15.41 -26.58
CA PRO A 14 -4.56 16.10 -27.85
C PRO A 14 -3.43 15.45 -28.64
N CYS A 15 -3.58 15.36 -29.98
CA CYS A 15 -2.58 14.71 -30.85
C CYS A 15 -1.16 15.27 -30.64
N ALA A 16 -1.02 16.60 -30.56
CA ALA A 16 0.28 17.23 -30.33
C ALA A 16 0.94 16.78 -29.02
N PHE A 17 0.16 16.61 -27.95
CA PHE A 17 0.67 16.11 -26.67
C PHE A 17 1.07 14.64 -26.74
N ILE A 18 0.27 13.82 -27.45
CA ILE A 18 0.59 12.42 -27.69
C ILE A 18 1.91 12.30 -28.46
N ASP A 19 2.10 13.11 -29.50
CA ASP A 19 3.30 13.06 -30.33
C ASP A 19 4.54 13.49 -29.52
N LEU A 20 4.43 14.46 -28.61
CA LEU A 20 5.50 14.81 -27.66
C LEU A 20 5.85 13.64 -26.72
N ILE A 21 4.85 12.98 -26.12
CA ILE A 21 5.09 11.78 -25.30
C ILE A 21 5.77 10.69 -26.12
N MET A 22 5.26 10.43 -27.32
CA MET A 22 5.82 9.40 -28.19
C MET A 22 7.25 9.72 -28.58
N LEU A 23 7.60 10.99 -28.82
CA LEU A 23 8.96 11.42 -29.07
C LEU A 23 9.89 11.11 -27.89
N CYS A 24 9.48 11.38 -26.65
CA CYS A 24 10.26 11.02 -25.46
C CYS A 24 10.47 9.50 -25.35
N VAL A 25 9.46 8.71 -25.71
CA VAL A 25 9.48 7.26 -25.57
C VAL A 25 10.26 6.57 -26.70
N THR A 26 10.20 7.07 -27.93
CA THR A 26 10.83 6.44 -29.10
C THR A 26 12.25 6.94 -29.39
N SER A 27 12.63 8.11 -28.88
CA SER A 27 13.99 8.65 -29.06
C SER A 27 15.01 8.12 -28.05
N ALA A 28 14.57 7.38 -27.03
CA ALA A 28 15.46 6.79 -26.05
C ALA A 28 16.45 5.82 -26.71
N SER A 29 17.72 5.89 -26.33
CA SER A 29 18.76 4.92 -26.68
C SER A 29 19.57 4.55 -25.44
N TYR A 30 20.06 3.32 -25.40
CA TYR A 30 20.87 2.81 -24.30
C TYR A 30 22.28 2.50 -24.80
N SER A 31 23.28 2.96 -24.06
CA SER A 31 24.68 2.55 -24.23
C SER A 31 25.15 1.83 -22.97
N PHE A 32 26.09 0.90 -23.13
CA PHE A 32 26.67 0.18 -22.00
C PHE A 32 27.96 0.86 -21.58
N VAL A 33 28.16 1.06 -20.28
CA VAL A 33 29.45 1.52 -19.76
C VAL A 33 30.23 0.29 -19.31
N LEU A 34 31.28 -0.05 -20.06
CA LEU A 34 32.22 -1.13 -19.73
C LEU A 34 33.57 -0.50 -19.42
N SER A 35 34.06 -0.69 -18.18
CA SER A 35 35.33 -0.14 -17.71
C SER A 35 35.49 1.37 -17.89
N GLY A 36 34.40 2.14 -17.74
CA GLY A 36 34.40 3.61 -17.86
C GLY A 36 34.24 4.13 -19.29
N SER A 37 34.27 3.27 -20.30
CA SER A 37 34.04 3.63 -21.70
C SER A 37 32.65 3.22 -22.16
N GLN A 38 32.00 4.07 -22.96
CA GLN A 38 30.70 3.75 -23.56
C GLN A 38 30.88 2.82 -24.76
N PHE A 39 30.15 1.72 -24.79
CA PHE A 39 30.15 0.73 -25.85
C PHE A 39 28.74 0.40 -26.31
N GLY A 40 28.59 0.30 -27.63
CA GLY A 40 27.32 -0.06 -28.28
C GLY A 40 26.22 1.00 -28.15
N SER A 41 25.19 0.84 -28.96
CA SER A 41 23.95 1.59 -28.85
C SER A 41 22.79 0.64 -29.16
N ILE A 42 21.82 0.58 -28.25
CA ILE A 42 20.59 -0.17 -28.41
C ILE A 42 19.43 0.80 -28.40
N THR A 43 18.65 0.80 -29.48
CA THR A 43 17.37 1.48 -29.54
C THR A 43 16.28 0.51 -29.08
N PRO A 44 15.60 0.75 -27.94
CA PRO A 44 14.54 -0.10 -27.46
C PRO A 44 13.32 -0.06 -28.39
N GLN A 45 12.82 -1.23 -28.76
CA GLN A 45 11.57 -1.34 -29.51
C GLN A 45 10.33 -1.46 -28.60
N ARG A 46 10.54 -1.82 -27.33
CA ARG A 46 9.50 -2.06 -26.32
C ARG A 46 9.97 -1.63 -24.93
N GLY A 47 9.01 -1.40 -24.03
CA GLY A 47 9.28 -1.06 -22.63
C GLY A 47 9.51 0.44 -22.40
N LEU A 48 9.11 0.93 -21.24
CA LEU A 48 9.32 2.31 -20.82
C LEU A 48 10.64 2.40 -20.04
N ARG A 49 11.31 3.55 -20.11
CA ARG A 49 12.61 3.76 -19.46
C ARG A 49 12.46 3.72 -17.94
N GLN A 50 13.19 2.84 -17.27
CA GLN A 50 13.26 2.85 -15.81
C GLN A 50 14.03 4.08 -15.32
N GLY A 51 13.54 4.71 -14.26
CA GLY A 51 14.09 5.96 -13.72
C GLY A 51 13.60 7.23 -14.41
N ASP A 52 12.86 7.12 -15.50
CA ASP A 52 12.14 8.26 -16.11
C ASP A 52 10.89 8.59 -15.27
N PRO A 53 10.71 9.86 -14.83
CA PRO A 53 9.55 10.27 -14.06
C PRO A 53 8.19 10.09 -14.78
N LEU A 54 8.15 10.04 -16.11
CA LEU A 54 6.92 9.82 -16.88
C LEU A 54 6.51 8.35 -16.97
N SER A 55 7.48 7.44 -17.01
CA SER A 55 7.26 6.01 -17.21
C SER A 55 6.21 5.39 -16.26
N PRO A 56 6.19 5.68 -14.95
CA PRO A 56 5.18 5.14 -14.05
C PRO A 56 3.75 5.54 -14.44
N TYR A 57 3.54 6.79 -14.85
CA TYR A 57 2.22 7.27 -15.26
C TYR A 57 1.78 6.66 -16.58
N LEU A 58 2.69 6.61 -17.56
CA LEU A 58 2.41 5.99 -18.85
C LEU A 58 2.07 4.50 -18.71
N PHE A 59 2.76 3.81 -17.78
CA PHE A 59 2.43 2.43 -17.41
C PHE A 59 1.01 2.33 -16.85
N LEU A 60 0.65 3.14 -15.86
CA LEU A 60 -0.70 3.14 -15.28
C LEU A 60 -1.80 3.40 -16.33
N LEU A 61 -1.58 4.34 -17.25
CA LEU A 61 -2.51 4.63 -18.33
C LEU A 61 -2.68 3.42 -19.25
N CYS A 62 -1.60 2.70 -19.56
CA CYS A 62 -1.69 1.46 -20.35
C CYS A 62 -2.48 0.37 -19.60
N THR A 63 -2.26 0.22 -18.28
CA THR A 63 -2.96 -0.77 -17.46
C THR A 63 -4.45 -0.47 -17.33
N GLU A 64 -4.91 0.77 -17.57
CA GLU A 64 -6.35 1.09 -17.63
C GLU A 64 -7.09 0.27 -18.70
N SER A 65 -6.41 -0.11 -19.78
CA SER A 65 -7.02 -1.01 -20.77
C SER A 65 -7.34 -2.41 -20.20
N LEU A 66 -6.54 -2.92 -19.25
CA LEU A 66 -6.85 -4.14 -18.51
C LEU A 66 -8.06 -3.93 -17.59
N SER A 67 -8.10 -2.81 -16.86
CA SER A 67 -9.27 -2.44 -16.04
C SER A 67 -10.56 -2.39 -16.88
N SER A 68 -10.48 -1.82 -18.08
CA SER A 68 -11.61 -1.74 -18.98
C SER A 68 -12.08 -3.12 -19.47
N LEU A 69 -11.16 -4.05 -19.76
CA LEU A 69 -11.52 -5.41 -20.16
C LEU A 69 -12.25 -6.15 -19.03
N PHE A 70 -11.75 -6.04 -17.80
CA PHE A 70 -12.44 -6.61 -16.64
C PHE A 70 -13.80 -5.98 -16.39
N ARG A 71 -13.93 -4.65 -16.58
CA ARG A 71 -15.21 -3.95 -16.46
C ARG A 71 -16.24 -4.46 -17.48
N VAL A 72 -15.83 -4.62 -18.74
CA VAL A 72 -16.71 -5.20 -19.78
C VAL A 72 -17.11 -6.64 -19.43
N ALA A 73 -16.18 -7.46 -18.93
CA ALA A 73 -16.48 -8.81 -18.49
C ALA A 73 -17.44 -8.85 -17.27
N ALA A 74 -17.33 -7.87 -16.37
CA ALA A 74 -18.23 -7.71 -15.24
C ALA A 74 -19.63 -7.26 -15.68
N GLU A 75 -19.73 -6.30 -16.60
CA GLU A 75 -21.00 -5.83 -17.18
C GLU A 75 -21.74 -6.95 -17.92
N ARG A 76 -21.00 -7.87 -18.56
CA ARG A 76 -21.54 -9.09 -19.20
C ARG A 76 -21.88 -10.21 -18.22
N GLY A 77 -21.54 -10.06 -16.93
CA GLY A 77 -21.76 -11.07 -15.91
C GLY A 77 -20.80 -12.27 -15.94
N THR A 78 -19.80 -12.28 -16.83
CA THR A 78 -18.85 -13.40 -16.94
C THR A 78 -17.79 -13.36 -15.83
N VAL A 79 -17.37 -12.16 -15.42
CA VAL A 79 -16.49 -11.92 -14.25
C VAL A 79 -17.23 -11.05 -13.23
N PRO A 80 -18.17 -11.62 -12.46
CA PRO A 80 -19.08 -10.86 -11.60
C PRO A 80 -18.41 -10.13 -10.42
N GLY A 81 -17.16 -10.45 -10.10
CA GLY A 81 -16.47 -9.93 -8.93
C GLY A 81 -16.97 -10.51 -7.61
N VAL A 82 -16.51 -9.92 -6.49
CA VAL A 82 -16.86 -10.30 -5.12
C VAL A 82 -17.31 -9.06 -4.34
N ALA A 83 -18.36 -9.19 -3.54
CA ALA A 83 -18.81 -8.16 -2.60
C ALA A 83 -18.58 -8.62 -1.15
N VAL A 84 -18.18 -7.69 -0.28
CA VAL A 84 -17.87 -8.00 1.13
C VAL A 84 -19.14 -8.22 1.96
N CYS A 85 -20.23 -7.55 1.62
CA CYS A 85 -21.55 -7.69 2.23
C CYS A 85 -22.65 -7.30 1.21
N ARG A 86 -23.91 -7.56 1.54
CA ARG A 86 -25.05 -7.08 0.73
C ARG A 86 -25.02 -5.55 0.68
N GLY A 87 -25.21 -4.98 -0.51
CA GLY A 87 -25.17 -3.52 -0.75
C GLY A 87 -23.76 -2.91 -0.89
N ALA A 88 -22.68 -3.67 -0.67
CA ALA A 88 -21.33 -3.19 -0.97
C ALA A 88 -21.03 -3.23 -2.48
N PRO A 89 -20.18 -2.33 -3.00
CA PRO A 89 -19.72 -2.40 -4.38
C PRO A 89 -19.00 -3.73 -4.62
N ARG A 90 -19.24 -4.33 -5.79
CA ARG A 90 -18.50 -5.50 -6.25
C ARG A 90 -17.11 -5.10 -6.70
N ILE A 91 -16.12 -5.86 -6.26
CA ILE A 91 -14.71 -5.68 -6.62
C ILE A 91 -14.32 -6.90 -7.47
N PHE A 92 -13.80 -6.65 -8.67
CA PHE A 92 -13.35 -7.70 -9.59
C PHE A 92 -11.83 -7.65 -9.81
N HIS A 93 -11.19 -6.49 -9.68
CA HIS A 93 -9.74 -6.37 -9.65
C HIS A 93 -9.26 -5.20 -8.77
N LEU A 94 -8.01 -5.27 -8.32
CA LEU A 94 -7.25 -4.17 -7.71
C LEU A 94 -5.86 -4.15 -8.34
N LEU A 95 -5.38 -2.96 -8.67
CA LEU A 95 -4.09 -2.74 -9.32
C LEU A 95 -3.18 -1.89 -8.42
N PHE A 96 -1.94 -2.31 -8.27
CA PHE A 96 -0.87 -1.49 -7.73
C PHE A 96 0.38 -1.70 -8.58
N ALA A 97 0.66 -0.74 -9.47
CA ALA A 97 1.68 -0.92 -10.51
C ALA A 97 1.46 -2.26 -11.26
N ASP A 98 2.47 -3.14 -11.27
CA ASP A 98 2.43 -4.46 -11.89
C ASP A 98 1.69 -5.52 -11.07
N ASP A 99 1.55 -5.31 -9.76
CA ASP A 99 0.84 -6.24 -8.88
C ASP A 99 -0.68 -6.12 -9.08
N THR A 100 -1.28 -7.14 -9.68
CA THR A 100 -2.71 -7.23 -9.96
C THR A 100 -3.37 -8.30 -9.11
N MET A 101 -4.41 -7.93 -8.36
CA MET A 101 -5.31 -8.87 -7.69
C MET A 101 -6.61 -8.98 -8.47
N VAL A 102 -7.05 -10.20 -8.75
CA VAL A 102 -8.35 -10.48 -9.39
C VAL A 102 -9.23 -11.21 -8.38
N PHE A 103 -10.47 -10.73 -8.24
CA PHE A 103 -11.47 -11.28 -7.34
C PHE A 103 -12.62 -11.84 -8.15
N CYS A 104 -12.90 -13.13 -7.99
CA CYS A 104 -14.02 -13.77 -8.66
C CYS A 104 -14.52 -14.97 -7.85
N PRO A 105 -15.77 -15.42 -8.07
CA PRO A 105 -16.24 -16.69 -7.52
C PRO A 105 -15.40 -17.87 -8.03
N ALA A 106 -15.18 -18.86 -7.17
CA ALA A 106 -14.41 -20.05 -7.48
C ALA A 106 -15.24 -21.04 -8.33
N ASN A 107 -15.52 -20.66 -9.57
CA ASN A 107 -16.23 -21.47 -10.55
C ASN A 107 -15.43 -21.57 -11.86
N LEU A 108 -15.67 -22.63 -12.63
CA LEU A 108 -14.88 -22.93 -13.81
C LEU A 108 -15.08 -21.91 -14.95
N SER A 109 -16.33 -21.52 -15.22
CA SER A 109 -16.66 -20.59 -16.32
C SER A 109 -16.14 -19.17 -16.11
N THR A 110 -16.20 -18.66 -14.88
CA THR A 110 -15.65 -17.36 -14.49
C THR A 110 -14.13 -17.38 -14.53
N VAL A 111 -13.48 -18.45 -14.03
CA VAL A 111 -12.01 -18.53 -14.10
C VAL A 111 -11.51 -18.64 -15.55
N GLN A 112 -12.22 -19.36 -16.41
CA GLN A 112 -11.98 -19.33 -17.86
C GLN A 112 -12.15 -17.92 -18.42
N SER A 113 -13.22 -17.21 -18.06
CA SER A 113 -13.44 -15.83 -18.51
C SER A 113 -12.33 -14.87 -18.05
N VAL A 114 -11.80 -15.06 -16.83
CA VAL A 114 -10.63 -14.32 -16.34
C VAL A 114 -9.42 -14.62 -17.21
N ARG A 115 -9.13 -15.90 -17.49
CA ARG A 115 -8.03 -16.29 -18.38
C ARG A 115 -8.17 -15.66 -19.77
N ASP A 116 -9.38 -15.62 -20.32
CA ASP A 116 -9.63 -15.08 -21.65
C ASP A 116 -9.46 -13.54 -21.67
N VAL A 117 -9.86 -12.84 -20.61
CA VAL A 117 -9.57 -11.40 -20.42
C VAL A 117 -8.06 -11.15 -20.40
N LEU A 118 -7.33 -11.94 -19.61
CA LEU A 118 -5.87 -11.83 -19.50
C LEU A 118 -5.16 -12.15 -20.81
N HIS A 119 -5.62 -13.17 -21.54
CA HIS A 119 -5.12 -13.52 -22.87
C HIS A 119 -5.39 -12.39 -23.88
N THR A 120 -6.60 -11.85 -23.90
CA THR A 120 -6.96 -10.70 -24.75
C THR A 120 -6.05 -9.51 -24.48
N TYR A 121 -5.79 -9.21 -23.21
CA TYR A 121 -4.86 -8.16 -22.82
C TYR A 121 -3.44 -8.44 -23.27
N LYS A 122 -2.95 -9.68 -23.13
CA LYS A 122 -1.62 -10.10 -23.59
C LYS A 122 -1.47 -9.88 -25.10
N CYS A 123 -2.44 -10.34 -25.90
CA CYS A 123 -2.42 -10.16 -27.34
C CYS A 123 -2.46 -8.69 -27.76
N ALA A 124 -3.26 -7.87 -27.06
CA ALA A 124 -3.41 -6.45 -27.38
C ALA A 124 -2.20 -5.59 -26.94
N SER A 125 -1.67 -5.84 -25.75
CA SER A 125 -0.62 -5.02 -25.13
C SER A 125 0.80 -5.51 -25.41
N GLY A 126 0.96 -6.81 -25.66
CA GLY A 126 2.25 -7.50 -25.66
C GLY A 126 2.85 -7.71 -24.27
N GLN A 127 2.13 -7.37 -23.19
CA GLN A 127 2.56 -7.63 -21.82
C GLN A 127 2.17 -9.05 -21.40
N GLU A 128 3.12 -9.78 -20.84
CA GLU A 128 2.93 -11.15 -20.40
C GLU A 128 2.87 -11.25 -18.88
N ILE A 129 2.00 -12.13 -18.39
CA ILE A 129 1.83 -12.38 -16.96
C ILE A 129 2.90 -13.35 -16.50
N ASN A 130 3.56 -13.02 -15.39
CA ASN A 130 4.53 -13.91 -14.78
C ASN A 130 3.81 -15.00 -13.98
N LEU A 131 3.46 -16.11 -14.64
CA LEU A 131 2.75 -17.23 -14.02
C LEU A 131 3.52 -17.88 -12.85
N HIS A 132 4.84 -17.76 -12.81
CA HIS A 132 5.66 -18.26 -11.69
C HIS A 132 5.54 -17.37 -10.44
N LYS A 133 5.29 -16.08 -10.61
CA LYS A 133 5.05 -15.14 -9.50
C LYS A 133 3.57 -15.00 -9.14
N SER A 134 2.68 -15.50 -10.00
CA SER A 134 1.25 -15.50 -9.76
C SER A 134 0.82 -16.72 -8.95
N SER A 135 -0.09 -16.51 -8.00
CA SER A 135 -0.78 -17.60 -7.31
C SER A 135 -2.27 -17.28 -7.14
N ALA A 136 -3.02 -18.26 -6.64
CA ALA A 136 -4.41 -18.10 -6.27
C ALA A 136 -4.64 -18.50 -4.81
N ALA A 137 -5.44 -17.67 -4.13
CA ALA A 137 -5.94 -17.94 -2.79
C ALA A 137 -7.44 -18.28 -2.85
N PHE A 138 -7.79 -19.43 -2.29
CA PHE A 138 -9.18 -19.92 -2.29
C PHE A 138 -9.83 -19.77 -0.91
N SER A 139 -11.17 -19.75 -0.93
CA SER A 139 -11.97 -19.78 0.29
C SER A 139 -11.80 -21.12 1.01
N ARG A 140 -12.01 -21.15 2.34
CA ARG A 140 -11.95 -22.41 3.12
C ARG A 140 -12.98 -23.45 2.67
N ASN A 141 -14.03 -23.01 2.00
CA ASN A 141 -15.14 -23.85 1.56
C ASN A 141 -14.93 -24.41 0.15
N THR A 142 -13.79 -24.13 -0.49
CA THR A 142 -13.48 -24.64 -1.83
C THR A 142 -12.73 -25.97 -1.71
N PRO A 143 -13.27 -27.10 -2.19
CA PRO A 143 -12.58 -28.40 -2.15
C PRO A 143 -11.24 -28.36 -2.88
N LEU A 144 -10.25 -29.12 -2.39
CA LEU A 144 -8.89 -29.11 -2.94
C LEU A 144 -8.85 -29.48 -4.43
N GLU A 145 -9.68 -30.44 -4.84
CA GLU A 145 -9.84 -30.85 -6.24
C GLU A 145 -10.26 -29.67 -7.13
N VAL A 146 -11.26 -28.91 -6.70
CA VAL A 146 -11.71 -27.70 -7.41
C VAL A 146 -10.59 -26.65 -7.45
N GLN A 147 -9.85 -26.47 -6.35
CA GLN A 147 -8.70 -25.53 -6.34
C GLN A 147 -7.65 -25.93 -7.39
N GLN A 148 -7.32 -27.22 -7.49
CA GLN A 148 -6.37 -27.76 -8.46
C GLN A 148 -6.85 -27.55 -9.89
N SER A 149 -8.12 -27.86 -10.18
CA SER A 149 -8.70 -27.63 -11.51
C SER A 149 -8.67 -26.15 -11.91
N LEU A 150 -9.05 -25.25 -11.00
CA LEU A 150 -9.07 -23.81 -11.26
C LEU A 150 -7.66 -23.23 -11.44
N ALA A 151 -6.69 -23.67 -10.63
CA ALA A 151 -5.29 -23.28 -10.78
C ALA A 151 -4.69 -23.76 -12.09
N ALA A 152 -5.04 -24.98 -12.53
CA ALA A 152 -4.60 -25.53 -13.81
C ALA A 152 -5.12 -24.72 -15.01
N ILE A 153 -6.37 -24.24 -14.97
CA ILE A 153 -6.93 -23.37 -16.03
C ILE A 153 -6.12 -22.08 -16.18
N LEU A 154 -5.69 -21.48 -15.07
CA LEU A 154 -4.90 -20.25 -15.08
C LEU A 154 -3.40 -20.50 -15.30
N GLY A 155 -2.93 -21.75 -15.22
CA GLY A 155 -1.52 -22.11 -15.33
C GLY A 155 -0.68 -21.62 -14.14
N ILE A 156 -1.28 -21.48 -12.96
CA ILE A 156 -0.64 -20.94 -11.75
C ILE A 156 -0.43 -22.02 -10.69
N ARG A 157 0.53 -21.79 -9.79
CA ARG A 157 0.79 -22.70 -8.66
C ARG A 157 -0.22 -22.48 -7.54
N LEU A 158 -0.68 -23.59 -6.95
CA LEU A 158 -1.37 -23.57 -5.68
C LEU A 158 -0.35 -23.35 -4.56
N GLU A 159 -0.22 -22.10 -4.12
CA GLU A 159 0.56 -21.81 -2.92
C GLU A 159 -0.35 -21.69 -1.70
N ASN A 160 -0.15 -22.56 -0.72
CA ASN A 160 -0.72 -22.41 0.63
C ASN A 160 -0.02 -21.31 1.46
N LYS A 161 0.95 -20.60 0.86
CA LYS A 161 1.81 -19.66 1.56
C LYS A 161 1.14 -18.30 1.69
N HIS A 162 1.46 -17.65 2.81
CA HIS A 162 1.07 -16.29 3.10
C HIS A 162 1.83 -15.37 2.14
N GLU A 163 1.31 -15.17 0.93
CA GLU A 163 1.91 -14.19 0.02
C GLU A 163 1.93 -12.83 0.69
N VAL A 164 3.04 -12.12 0.53
CA VAL A 164 3.21 -10.76 1.02
C VAL A 164 2.76 -9.84 -0.12
N TYR A 165 1.65 -9.15 0.06
CA TYR A 165 1.19 -8.11 -0.85
C TYR A 165 1.51 -6.74 -0.29
N LEU A 166 2.22 -5.91 -1.07
CA LEU A 166 2.65 -4.57 -0.67
C LEU A 166 3.41 -4.52 0.66
N GLY A 167 4.21 -5.55 0.95
CA GLY A 167 4.99 -5.63 2.18
C GLY A 167 4.20 -6.01 3.43
N LEU A 168 2.90 -6.34 3.30
CA LEU A 168 2.07 -6.94 4.34
C LEU A 168 1.63 -8.34 3.89
N PRO A 169 1.50 -9.32 4.78
CA PRO A 169 0.89 -10.60 4.40
C PRO A 169 -0.51 -10.36 3.78
N ALA A 170 -0.72 -10.72 2.52
CA ALA A 170 -1.99 -10.61 1.79
C ALA A 170 -3.10 -11.37 2.53
N MET A 171 -2.73 -12.50 3.14
CA MET A 171 -3.57 -13.28 4.05
C MET A 171 -3.36 -12.92 5.53
N ALA A 172 -3.06 -11.66 5.86
CA ALA A 172 -2.93 -11.14 7.24
C ALA A 172 -4.17 -11.41 8.12
N PHE A 173 -5.27 -11.89 7.55
CA PHE A 173 -6.42 -12.40 8.28
C PHE A 173 -6.17 -13.73 9.03
N ARG A 174 -5.13 -14.51 8.68
CA ARG A 174 -4.87 -15.82 9.31
C ARG A 174 -3.97 -15.74 10.56
N SER A 175 -3.00 -14.83 10.63
CA SER A 175 -2.18 -14.64 11.84
C SER A 175 -1.61 -13.23 11.97
N LYS A 176 -2.22 -12.42 12.85
CA LYS A 176 -1.68 -11.10 13.26
C LYS A 176 -0.28 -11.22 13.85
N ARG A 177 -0.01 -12.32 14.57
CA ARG A 177 1.28 -12.61 15.19
C ARG A 177 2.38 -12.71 14.13
N ALA A 178 2.12 -13.39 13.02
CA ALA A 178 3.08 -13.51 11.93
C ALA A 178 3.39 -12.16 11.25
N LEU A 179 2.38 -11.32 11.05
CA LEU A 179 2.57 -9.96 10.51
C LEU A 179 3.46 -9.12 11.43
N PHE A 180 3.16 -9.12 12.73
CA PHE A 180 3.91 -8.36 13.72
C PHE A 180 5.34 -8.89 13.93
N ALA A 181 5.52 -10.21 13.90
CA ALA A 181 6.84 -10.84 13.93
C ALA A 181 7.67 -10.45 12.69
N ALA A 182 7.11 -10.58 11.48
CA ALA A 182 7.81 -10.18 10.26
C ALA A 182 8.19 -8.69 10.26
N LEU A 183 7.34 -7.82 10.81
CA LEU A 183 7.63 -6.40 10.95
C LEU A 183 8.80 -6.16 11.92
N LYS A 184 8.79 -6.85 13.07
CA LYS A 184 9.87 -6.83 14.05
C LYS A 184 11.19 -7.30 13.45
N ASP A 185 11.18 -8.42 12.75
CA ASP A 185 12.38 -9.00 12.13
C ASP A 185 12.99 -8.09 11.07
N ARG A 186 12.16 -7.32 10.35
CA ARG A 186 12.64 -6.33 9.38
C ARG A 186 13.35 -5.16 10.05
N ILE A 187 12.79 -4.64 11.14
CA ILE A 187 13.41 -3.54 11.90
C ILE A 187 14.69 -4.04 12.56
N TRP A 188 14.64 -5.20 13.23
CA TRP A 188 15.78 -5.81 13.91
C TRP A 188 16.97 -6.03 12.96
N ARG A 189 16.76 -6.63 11.78
CA ARG A 189 17.82 -6.85 10.78
C ARG A 189 18.48 -5.56 10.32
N ARG A 190 17.73 -4.46 10.22
CA ARG A 190 18.29 -3.15 9.85
C ARG A 190 19.16 -2.59 10.97
N VAL A 191 18.67 -2.62 12.21
CA VAL A 191 19.40 -2.14 13.39
C VAL A 191 20.69 -2.92 13.61
N GLN A 192 20.64 -4.25 13.50
CA GLN A 192 21.83 -5.10 13.64
C GLN A 192 22.93 -4.74 12.64
N GLY A 193 22.58 -4.57 11.35
CA GLY A 193 23.55 -4.14 10.33
C GLY A 193 24.08 -2.70 10.50
N TRP A 194 23.57 -1.92 11.45
CA TRP A 194 24.12 -0.61 11.80
C TRP A 194 25.00 -0.63 13.03
N ASN A 195 24.82 -1.59 13.94
CA ASN A 195 25.68 -1.73 15.12
C ASN A 195 27.14 -2.00 14.74
N GLU A 196 27.37 -2.59 13.56
CA GLU A 196 28.69 -2.83 12.99
C GLU A 196 29.37 -1.55 12.46
N LYS A 197 28.66 -0.42 12.39
CA LYS A 197 29.17 0.85 11.85
C LYS A 197 29.41 1.86 12.96
N SER A 198 30.57 2.52 12.96
CA SER A 198 30.86 3.66 13.84
C SER A 198 30.08 4.89 13.37
N LEU A 199 28.90 5.11 13.98
CA LEU A 199 27.99 6.20 13.62
C LEU A 199 27.96 7.27 14.71
N SER A 200 27.98 8.53 14.29
CA SER A 200 27.72 9.66 15.18
C SER A 200 26.29 9.61 15.74
N GLN A 201 26.05 10.27 16.88
CA GLN A 201 24.71 10.39 17.46
C GLN A 201 23.68 11.00 16.49
N ALA A 202 24.10 12.01 15.71
CA ALA A 202 23.27 12.60 14.67
C ALA A 202 22.93 11.57 13.56
N GLY A 203 23.91 10.77 13.12
CA GLY A 203 23.69 9.69 12.15
C GLY A 203 22.72 8.63 12.66
N LYS A 204 22.83 8.24 13.94
CA LYS A 204 21.90 7.30 14.59
C LYS A 204 20.48 7.85 14.64
N ALA A 205 20.31 9.13 14.99
CA ALA A 205 19.00 9.79 14.98
C ALA A 205 18.33 9.75 13.60
N VAL A 206 19.10 10.05 12.53
CA VAL A 206 18.60 10.01 11.15
C VAL A 206 18.16 8.60 10.76
N LEU A 207 18.92 7.56 11.09
CA LEU A 207 18.56 6.18 10.79
C LEU A 207 17.31 5.72 11.55
N ILE A 208 17.15 6.11 12.81
CA ILE A 208 15.95 5.82 13.60
C ILE A 208 14.71 6.43 12.92
N GLN A 209 14.77 7.69 12.51
CA GLN A 209 13.66 8.38 11.85
C GLN A 209 13.38 7.80 10.46
N ALA A 210 14.42 7.63 9.65
CA ALA A 210 14.30 7.20 8.25
C ALA A 210 13.92 5.73 8.10
N VAL A 211 14.14 4.90 9.12
CA VAL A 211 13.97 3.45 9.01
C VAL A 211 13.13 2.88 10.15
N VAL A 212 13.54 3.01 11.42
CA VAL A 212 12.80 2.39 12.55
C VAL A 212 11.39 2.95 12.67
N GLN A 213 11.22 4.27 12.49
CA GLN A 213 9.91 4.92 12.52
C GLN A 213 9.16 4.81 11.17
N ALA A 214 9.90 4.76 10.06
CA ALA A 214 9.30 4.72 8.71
C ALA A 214 8.76 3.33 8.33
N ILE A 215 9.51 2.24 8.58
CA ILE A 215 9.12 0.86 8.23
C ILE A 215 7.72 0.49 8.75
N PRO A 216 7.38 0.70 10.04
CA PRO A 216 6.06 0.34 10.56
C PRO A 216 4.95 1.28 10.11
N SER A 217 5.25 2.45 9.50
CA SER A 217 4.25 3.47 9.17
C SER A 217 3.14 2.94 8.26
N TYR A 218 3.48 2.09 7.29
CA TYR A 218 2.48 1.48 6.41
C TYR A 218 1.53 0.55 7.20
N ALA A 219 2.08 -0.35 8.03
CA ALA A 219 1.28 -1.24 8.88
C ALA A 219 0.43 -0.46 9.90
N MET A 220 0.99 0.58 10.51
CA MET A 220 0.31 1.48 11.44
C MET A 220 -0.85 2.25 10.78
N SER A 221 -0.75 2.55 9.48
CA SER A 221 -1.85 3.20 8.76
C SER A 221 -3.08 2.30 8.58
N CYS A 222 -2.90 0.98 8.63
CA CYS A 222 -3.96 -0.02 8.44
C CYS A 222 -4.41 -0.65 9.77
N PHE A 223 -3.52 -0.75 10.75
CA PHE A 223 -3.71 -1.52 11.96
C PHE A 223 -3.20 -0.78 13.19
N ARG A 224 -3.90 -0.96 14.31
CA ARG A 224 -3.39 -0.61 15.63
C ARG A 224 -2.42 -1.70 16.05
N LEU A 225 -1.15 -1.38 16.18
CA LEU A 225 -0.14 -2.31 16.64
C LEU A 225 -0.30 -2.54 18.16
N PRO A 226 0.02 -3.74 18.67
CA PRO A 226 0.04 -3.98 20.11
C PRO A 226 1.03 -3.04 20.81
N LYS A 227 0.66 -2.52 21.99
CA LYS A 227 1.53 -1.64 22.78
C LYS A 227 2.88 -2.29 23.08
N THR A 228 2.88 -3.59 23.38
CA THR A 228 4.10 -4.38 23.62
C THR A 228 5.06 -4.35 22.42
N LEU A 229 4.55 -4.48 21.20
CA LEU A 229 5.36 -4.40 19.99
C LEU A 229 5.94 -2.99 19.77
N LEU A 230 5.14 -1.96 20.05
CA LEU A 230 5.60 -0.57 19.95
C LEU A 230 6.69 -0.27 20.98
N GLN A 231 6.54 -0.77 22.21
CA GLN A 231 7.55 -0.68 23.26
C GLN A 231 8.83 -1.42 22.86
N GLU A 232 8.73 -2.61 22.26
CA GLU A 232 9.90 -3.29 21.71
C GLU A 232 10.63 -2.45 20.65
N PHE A 233 9.91 -1.81 19.73
CA PHE A 233 10.53 -0.91 18.73
C PHE A 233 11.20 0.30 19.37
N GLN A 234 10.58 0.88 20.41
CA GLN A 234 11.16 1.97 21.18
C GLN A 234 12.43 1.52 21.91
N SER A 235 12.42 0.34 22.54
CA SER A 235 13.60 -0.23 23.20
C SER A 235 14.74 -0.47 22.20
N LEU A 236 14.44 -0.99 21.01
CA LEU A 236 15.44 -1.16 19.95
C LEU A 236 16.04 0.18 19.51
N ALA A 237 15.19 1.19 19.30
CA ALA A 237 15.65 2.52 18.91
C ALA A 237 16.48 3.18 20.02
N ALA A 238 16.06 3.06 21.28
CA ALA A 238 16.77 3.60 22.44
C ALA A 238 18.13 2.95 22.60
N ASN A 239 18.20 1.61 22.58
CA ASN A 239 19.44 0.87 22.69
C ASN A 239 20.39 1.24 21.55
N PHE A 240 19.90 1.29 20.31
CA PHE A 240 20.70 1.70 19.15
C PHE A 240 21.22 3.14 19.28
N PHE A 241 20.40 4.06 19.77
CA PHE A 241 20.77 5.46 19.93
C PHE A 241 21.86 5.65 20.98
N TRP A 242 21.67 5.08 22.16
CA TRP A 242 22.57 5.31 23.30
C TRP A 242 23.81 4.43 23.27
N HIS A 243 23.72 3.19 22.79
CA HIS A 243 24.86 2.28 22.77
C HIS A 243 25.78 2.50 21.58
N ASP A 244 27.01 2.00 21.70
CA ASP A 244 28.03 2.08 20.67
C ASP A 244 28.70 0.71 20.53
N GLY A 245 28.28 -0.07 19.53
CA GLY A 245 28.57 -1.50 19.47
C GLY A 245 28.08 -2.24 20.71
N ASP A 246 28.91 -3.11 21.27
CA ASP A 246 28.61 -3.87 22.49
C ASP A 246 28.77 -3.07 23.80
N ARG A 247 29.23 -1.81 23.73
CA ARG A 247 29.40 -1.00 24.93
C ARG A 247 28.05 -0.42 25.36
N ARG A 248 27.51 -0.98 26.45
CA ARG A 248 26.38 -0.39 27.16
C ARG A 248 26.77 1.00 27.67
N ARG A 249 25.95 1.98 27.34
CA ARG A 249 26.07 3.38 27.79
C ARG A 249 24.81 3.77 28.55
N ILE A 250 24.96 4.76 29.43
CA ILE A 250 23.85 5.30 30.22
C ILE A 250 22.84 5.98 29.27
N HIS A 251 21.56 5.71 29.49
CA HIS A 251 20.48 6.43 28.83
C HIS A 251 20.30 7.76 29.57
N TRP A 252 20.96 8.81 29.09
CA TRP A 252 20.96 10.14 29.74
C TRP A 252 19.58 10.81 29.77
N LEU A 253 18.68 10.39 28.89
CA LEU A 253 17.36 10.97 28.77
C LEU A 253 16.31 9.88 28.53
N ALA A 254 15.18 9.99 29.23
CA ALA A 254 14.04 9.12 29.03
C ALA A 254 13.55 9.20 27.57
N TRP A 255 13.18 8.05 26.99
CA TRP A 255 12.76 7.98 25.59
C TRP A 255 11.52 8.84 25.28
N ASP A 256 10.60 8.98 26.23
CA ASP A 256 9.43 9.85 26.05
C ASP A 256 9.83 11.33 25.91
N HIS A 257 10.92 11.75 26.57
CA HIS A 257 11.45 13.10 26.42
C HIS A 257 12.19 13.28 25.08
N THR A 258 12.90 12.25 24.59
CA THR A 258 13.52 12.32 23.24
C THR A 258 12.47 12.42 22.13
N CYS A 259 11.24 11.96 22.39
CA CYS A 259 10.11 12.08 21.47
C CYS A 259 9.42 13.47 21.46
N LYS A 260 9.80 14.39 22.36
CA LYS A 260 9.31 15.76 22.32
C LYS A 260 9.87 16.51 21.11
N SER A 261 9.22 17.61 20.73
CA SER A 261 9.72 18.48 19.67
C SER A 261 11.08 19.06 20.05
N LYS A 262 11.89 19.47 19.06
CA LYS A 262 13.16 20.16 19.33
C LYS A 262 12.97 21.49 20.06
N LEU A 263 11.81 22.13 19.88
CA LEU A 263 11.45 23.35 20.59
C LEU A 263 11.17 23.09 22.07
N ASP A 264 10.64 21.91 22.39
CA ASP A 264 10.33 21.49 23.77
C ASP A 264 11.49 20.73 24.44
N GLY A 265 12.72 20.87 23.91
CA GLY A 265 13.93 20.23 24.44
C GLY A 265 14.11 18.74 24.08
N GLY A 266 13.28 18.19 23.18
CA GLY A 266 13.40 16.82 22.70
C GLY A 266 14.29 16.67 21.45
N LEU A 267 14.38 15.43 20.94
CA LEU A 267 15.15 15.11 19.72
C LEU A 267 14.27 15.02 18.47
N GLY A 268 12.95 15.19 18.61
CA GLY A 268 12.00 15.08 17.51
C GLY A 268 11.76 13.64 17.04
N PHE A 269 11.99 12.64 17.89
CA PHE A 269 11.56 11.28 17.61
C PHE A 269 10.03 11.17 17.72
N ARG A 270 9.43 10.22 17.01
CA ARG A 270 7.98 10.00 17.06
C ARG A 270 7.64 9.06 18.20
N ASN A 271 6.69 9.45 19.05
CA ASN A 271 5.98 8.49 19.88
C ASN A 271 5.14 7.57 18.96
N LEU A 272 5.55 6.31 18.84
CA LEU A 272 4.95 5.38 17.88
C LEU A 272 3.49 5.04 18.21
N GLU A 273 3.08 5.05 19.49
CA GLU A 273 1.67 4.81 19.86
C GLU A 273 0.79 5.97 19.42
N ALA A 274 1.19 7.21 19.75
CA ALA A 274 0.49 8.40 19.33
C ALA A 274 0.45 8.49 17.79
N PHE A 275 1.59 8.25 17.13
CA PHE A 275 1.70 8.27 15.68
C PHE A 275 0.82 7.20 15.01
N ASN A 276 0.74 5.99 15.57
CA ASN A 276 -0.15 4.94 15.05
C ASN A 276 -1.62 5.35 15.13
N LEU A 277 -2.08 5.86 16.28
CA LEU A 277 -3.46 6.36 16.43
C LEU A 277 -3.76 7.48 15.45
N ALA A 278 -2.79 8.36 15.21
CA ALA A 278 -2.96 9.49 14.33
C ALA A 278 -3.06 9.08 12.85
N LEU A 279 -2.27 8.09 12.41
CA LEU A 279 -2.41 7.50 11.07
C LEU A 279 -3.76 6.79 10.89
N LEU A 280 -4.33 6.22 11.95
CA LEU A 280 -5.67 5.63 11.92
C LEU A 280 -6.77 6.71 11.89
N ALA A 281 -6.59 7.82 12.61
CA ALA A 281 -7.47 8.99 12.50
C ALA A 281 -7.45 9.60 11.09
N LYS A 282 -6.29 9.57 10.40
CA LYS A 282 -6.20 9.94 8.98
C LYS A 282 -7.09 9.07 8.09
N GLN A 283 -7.27 7.79 8.41
CA GLN A 283 -8.21 6.94 7.66
C GLN A 283 -9.66 7.38 7.88
N LEU A 284 -10.05 7.77 9.10
CA LEU A 284 -11.37 8.34 9.37
C LEU A 284 -11.60 9.61 8.55
N TRP A 285 -10.59 10.50 8.47
CA TRP A 285 -10.64 11.67 7.60
C TRP A 285 -10.86 11.28 6.13
N HIS A 286 -10.14 10.28 5.61
CA HIS A 286 -10.36 9.82 4.24
C HIS A 286 -11.76 9.25 4.01
N LEU A 287 -12.31 8.51 4.98
CA LEU A 287 -13.69 8.01 4.92
C LEU A 287 -14.72 9.15 4.89
N LEU A 288 -14.44 10.25 5.59
CA LEU A 288 -15.30 11.43 5.64
C LEU A 288 -15.19 12.28 4.37
N SER A 289 -13.97 12.66 3.96
CA SER A 289 -13.73 13.63 2.89
C SER A 289 -13.85 13.04 1.48
N ARG A 290 -13.78 11.71 1.33
CA ARG A 290 -13.81 11.05 0.01
C ARG A 290 -14.86 9.92 -0.03
N PRO A 291 -16.15 10.23 0.17
CA PRO A 291 -17.21 9.22 0.29
C PRO A 291 -17.37 8.37 -0.98
N GLY A 292 -17.04 8.90 -2.16
CA GLY A 292 -17.10 8.17 -3.44
C GLY A 292 -15.98 7.13 -3.65
N SER A 293 -14.90 7.19 -2.86
CA SER A 293 -13.79 6.24 -2.98
C SER A 293 -14.25 4.81 -2.72
N LEU A 294 -13.61 3.83 -3.38
CA LEU A 294 -13.97 2.41 -3.23
C LEU A 294 -13.92 1.97 -1.77
N VAL A 295 -12.87 2.35 -1.04
CA VAL A 295 -12.71 2.06 0.39
C VAL A 295 -13.86 2.64 1.21
N SER A 296 -14.23 3.90 0.99
CA SER A 296 -15.32 4.54 1.74
C SER A 296 -16.67 3.88 1.49
N ARG A 297 -16.97 3.54 0.23
CA ARG A 297 -18.20 2.82 -0.13
C ARG A 297 -18.26 1.43 0.51
N VAL A 298 -17.15 0.69 0.51
CA VAL A 298 -17.07 -0.64 1.16
C VAL A 298 -17.22 -0.54 2.67
N PHE A 299 -16.55 0.41 3.33
CA PHE A 299 -16.63 0.58 4.78
C PHE A 299 -18.01 1.06 5.23
N LYS A 300 -18.62 2.02 4.51
CA LYS A 300 -19.98 2.48 4.77
C LYS A 300 -20.97 1.32 4.69
N ALA A 301 -20.98 0.60 3.57
CA ALA A 301 -21.89 -0.54 3.36
C ALA A 301 -21.74 -1.64 4.43
N LYS A 302 -20.53 -1.84 4.96
CA LYS A 302 -20.25 -2.90 5.92
C LYS A 302 -20.50 -2.52 7.38
N TYR A 303 -20.15 -1.30 7.78
CA TYR A 303 -20.06 -0.92 9.20
C TYR A 303 -21.06 0.15 9.63
N PHE A 304 -21.50 1.02 8.71
CA PHE A 304 -22.45 2.09 9.00
C PHE A 304 -23.36 2.34 7.78
N PRO A 305 -24.15 1.34 7.34
CA PRO A 305 -24.91 1.43 6.10
C PRO A 305 -26.02 2.49 6.16
N HIS A 306 -26.60 2.70 7.34
CA HIS A 306 -27.76 3.57 7.57
C HIS A 306 -27.45 4.79 8.46
N SER A 307 -26.18 5.05 8.74
CA SER A 307 -25.76 6.10 9.66
C SER A 307 -24.57 6.88 9.10
N HIS A 308 -24.23 7.98 9.78
CA HIS A 308 -23.01 8.73 9.48
C HIS A 308 -21.78 8.10 10.13
N LEU A 309 -20.58 8.50 9.68
CA LEU A 309 -19.32 7.97 10.21
C LEU A 309 -19.18 8.22 11.73
N PHE A 310 -19.65 9.36 12.22
CA PHE A 310 -19.58 9.73 13.64
C PHE A 310 -20.49 8.86 14.53
N GLU A 311 -21.56 8.31 13.97
CA GLU A 311 -22.50 7.41 14.64
C GLU A 311 -22.09 5.94 14.50
N ALA A 312 -21.02 5.67 13.75
CA ALA A 312 -20.59 4.32 13.45
C ALA A 312 -20.15 3.60 14.73
N GLN A 313 -20.66 2.40 14.93
CA GLN A 313 -20.32 1.57 16.08
C GLN A 313 -19.36 0.44 15.68
N LEU A 314 -18.75 -0.19 16.68
CA LEU A 314 -17.85 -1.32 16.47
C LEU A 314 -18.61 -2.53 15.88
N GLY A 315 -19.85 -2.76 16.34
CA GLY A 315 -20.67 -3.91 15.96
C GLY A 315 -20.15 -5.25 16.52
N ALA A 316 -20.85 -6.34 16.21
CA ALA A 316 -20.58 -7.66 16.78
C ALA A 316 -19.39 -8.41 16.17
N ARG A 317 -19.13 -8.24 14.87
CA ARG A 317 -18.05 -8.96 14.14
C ARG A 317 -17.13 -8.01 13.35
N PRO A 318 -16.47 -7.05 14.03
CA PRO A 318 -15.60 -6.09 13.37
C PRO A 318 -14.33 -6.76 12.81
N SER A 319 -13.94 -6.38 11.59
CA SER A 319 -12.61 -6.69 11.10
C SER A 319 -11.56 -6.03 11.99
N TYR A 320 -10.34 -6.56 11.98
CA TYR A 320 -9.27 -5.97 12.78
C TYR A 320 -8.93 -4.53 12.34
N THR A 321 -8.97 -4.27 11.04
CA THR A 321 -8.85 -2.94 10.47
C THR A 321 -9.91 -2.00 11.02
N TRP A 322 -11.19 -2.42 11.07
CA TRP A 322 -12.25 -1.57 11.61
C TRP A 322 -12.08 -1.28 13.10
N ARG A 323 -11.72 -2.29 13.91
CA ARG A 323 -11.37 -2.06 15.33
C ARG A 323 -10.23 -1.07 15.51
N SER A 324 -9.24 -1.17 14.63
CA SER A 324 -8.07 -0.28 14.65
C SER A 324 -8.48 1.15 14.34
N ILE A 325 -9.25 1.36 13.26
CA ILE A 325 -9.74 2.68 12.87
C ILE A 325 -10.64 3.28 13.95
N MET A 326 -11.59 2.50 14.49
CA MET A 326 -12.50 2.95 15.56
C MET A 326 -11.77 3.32 16.85
N ALA A 327 -10.62 2.70 17.15
CA ALA A 327 -9.81 3.09 18.30
C ALA A 327 -9.29 4.54 18.22
N ALA A 328 -9.23 5.12 17.01
CA ALA A 328 -8.84 6.51 16.79
C ALA A 328 -10.03 7.48 16.70
N MET A 329 -11.28 7.00 16.84
CA MET A 329 -12.48 7.83 16.70
C MET A 329 -12.52 8.98 17.72
N SER A 330 -12.22 8.72 18.99
CA SER A 330 -12.22 9.75 20.03
C SER A 330 -11.13 10.81 19.82
N LEU A 331 -9.99 10.43 19.22
CA LEU A 331 -8.95 11.37 18.82
C LEU A 331 -9.41 12.21 17.62
N PHE A 332 -10.05 11.57 16.65
CA PHE A 332 -10.55 12.21 15.44
C PHE A 332 -11.63 13.25 15.75
N VAL A 333 -12.64 12.92 16.56
CA VAL A 333 -13.73 13.84 16.95
C VAL A 333 -13.17 15.09 17.65
N ARG A 334 -12.37 14.91 18.72
CA ARG A 334 -11.69 16.02 19.41
C ARG A 334 -10.81 16.88 18.50
N GLY A 335 -10.29 16.26 17.45
CA GLY A 335 -9.48 16.90 16.43
C GLY A 335 -10.26 17.80 15.49
N VAL A 336 -11.44 17.33 15.07
CA VAL A 336 -12.39 18.08 14.22
C VAL A 336 -12.97 19.27 15.01
N ASP A 337 -13.24 19.08 16.30
CA ASP A 337 -13.78 20.13 17.20
C ASP A 337 -12.75 21.21 17.59
N GLY A 338 -11.56 21.23 16.98
CA GLY A 338 -10.55 22.27 17.16
C GLY A 338 -9.64 22.13 18.38
N ALA A 339 -9.97 21.30 19.36
CA ALA A 339 -9.21 21.13 20.61
C ALA A 339 -7.79 20.54 20.41
N LEU A 340 -7.56 19.84 19.30
CA LEU A 340 -6.27 19.21 18.97
C LEU A 340 -5.73 19.67 17.60
N ALA A 341 -6.17 20.82 17.10
CA ALA A 341 -5.76 21.33 15.78
C ALA A 341 -4.23 21.44 15.63
N GLN A 342 -3.49 21.75 16.71
CA GLN A 342 -2.03 21.78 16.69
C GLN A 342 -1.39 20.38 16.66
N VAL A 343 -1.95 19.41 17.38
CA VAL A 343 -1.50 18.01 17.41
C VAL A 343 -1.78 17.33 16.06
N ILE A 344 -2.92 17.66 15.44
CA ILE A 344 -3.25 17.29 14.07
C ILE A 344 -2.31 18.00 13.09
N ARG A 345 -2.06 19.30 13.21
CA ARG A 345 -1.05 19.97 12.37
C ARG A 345 0.35 19.38 12.54
N TRP A 346 0.73 18.88 13.72
CA TRP A 346 2.03 18.24 13.92
C TRP A 346 2.09 16.83 13.31
N ILE A 347 1.00 16.06 13.43
CA ILE A 347 0.85 14.72 12.83
C ILE A 347 0.71 14.77 11.30
N PHE A 348 -0.06 15.74 10.81
CA PHE A 348 -0.46 15.87 9.41
C PHE A 348 0.35 16.91 8.64
N GLY A 349 1.07 17.82 9.31
CA GLY A 349 1.90 18.87 8.69
C GLY A 349 3.16 18.38 7.99
N VAL A 350 3.44 17.08 8.05
CA VAL A 350 4.41 16.42 7.16
C VAL A 350 3.80 16.10 5.78
N ILE A 351 2.48 16.30 5.59
CA ILE A 351 1.77 16.00 4.35
C ILE A 351 1.01 17.25 3.93
N HIS A 352 1.54 17.96 2.93
CA HIS A 352 0.91 19.14 2.34
C HIS A 352 -0.58 18.89 2.01
N GLY A 353 -1.46 19.79 2.47
CA GLY A 353 -2.85 19.88 1.99
C GLY A 353 -3.92 19.63 3.05
N PHE A 354 -4.16 20.62 3.90
CA PHE A 354 -5.46 20.82 4.56
C PHE A 354 -5.88 22.28 4.37
N PRO A 355 -6.65 22.62 3.32
CA PRO A 355 -7.60 23.71 3.45
C PRO A 355 -8.80 23.16 4.24
N VAL A 356 -9.13 23.81 5.34
CA VAL A 356 -10.41 23.60 6.03
C VAL A 356 -11.40 24.59 5.42
N PRO A 357 -12.39 24.17 4.62
CA PRO A 357 -13.65 24.89 4.57
C PRO A 357 -14.54 24.31 5.67
N LEU A 358 -14.83 25.10 6.69
CA LEU A 358 -15.94 24.84 7.61
C LEU A 358 -17.26 25.02 6.83
N PRO A 359 -18.23 24.10 6.92
CA PRO A 359 -19.60 24.41 6.57
C PRO A 359 -20.49 24.16 7.78
N PHE A 360 -20.51 25.10 8.73
CA PHE A 360 -21.64 25.29 9.64
C PHE A 360 -21.68 26.77 10.04
N GLY A 361 -22.45 27.51 9.24
CA GLY A 361 -22.95 28.86 9.47
C GLY A 361 -24.28 28.94 8.75
#